data_AF-A0A7M7P6H1-F1
#
_entry.id   AF-A0A7M7P6H1-F1
#
_cell.length_a   1.000
_cell.length_b   1.000
_cell.length_c   1.000
_cell.angle_alpha   90.00
_cell.angle_beta   90.00
_cell.angle_gamma   90.00
#
_symmetry.space_group_name_H-M   'P 1'
#
loop_
_entity.id
_entity.type
_entity.pdbx_description
1 polymer ?
#
loop_
_entity_poly.entity_id
_entity_poly.type
_entity_poly.pdbx_seq_one_letter_code
_entity_poly.pdbx_strand_id
1 'polypeptide(L)'
;MSGFLEDLTKSHKEKLKKFKENVADILKPEHNDVLLLRFLRARKFDLNKTEVMFRNDVTWRKENNIDTILETFEVPEALKTYWCGGVSGLDKEGHGVYISPMGNFDPKGVLYSAKTSDILKTYAHSLEDLMQSHARLSEQRGLKHTEGSLMIFDMENLGVHHLWKPGIDIFLKVTIFIYGCPS
;
A
#
# COMPACT_ATOMS: atom_id res chain seq x y z
N MET A 1 12.97 -17.02 14.24
CA MET A 1 13.33 -15.59 14.14
C MET A 1 12.69 -15.03 12.89
N SER A 2 11.69 -14.18 13.08
CA SER A 2 10.73 -13.70 12.09
C SER A 2 11.21 -12.47 11.31
N GLY A 3 12.25 -11.77 11.80
CA GLY A 3 12.77 -10.57 11.11
C GLY A 3 11.93 -9.31 11.36
N PHE A 4 10.99 -9.38 12.30
CA PHE A 4 10.27 -8.23 12.85
C PHE A 4 11.11 -7.57 13.94
N LEU A 5 10.82 -6.30 14.26
CA LEU A 5 11.63 -5.50 15.20
C LEU A 5 11.84 -6.20 16.55
N GLU A 6 10.81 -6.87 17.06
CA GLU A 6 10.80 -7.60 18.34
C GLU A 6 11.59 -8.94 18.29
N ASP A 7 11.94 -9.43 17.10
CA ASP A 7 12.48 -10.78 16.88
C ASP A 7 13.62 -10.77 15.83
N LEU A 8 14.59 -9.88 16.04
CA LEU A 8 15.79 -9.72 15.22
C LEU A 8 16.98 -10.53 15.75
N THR A 9 17.60 -11.33 14.87
CA THR A 9 18.93 -11.93 15.13
C THR A 9 20.03 -10.89 15.06
N LYS A 10 21.24 -11.24 15.53
CA LYS A 10 22.45 -10.43 15.32
C LYS A 10 22.69 -10.13 13.84
N SER A 11 22.54 -11.15 12.98
CA SER A 11 22.66 -11.02 11.53
C SER A 11 21.63 -10.04 10.95
N HIS A 12 20.36 -10.09 11.40
CA HIS A 12 19.35 -9.12 10.95
C HIS A 12 19.71 -7.68 11.33
N LYS A 13 20.19 -7.46 12.56
CA LYS A 13 20.61 -6.12 13.03
C LYS A 13 21.80 -5.58 12.22
N GLU A 14 22.79 -6.43 11.93
CA GLU A 14 23.93 -6.05 11.10
C GLU A 14 23.51 -5.68 9.67
N LYS A 15 22.61 -6.47 9.07
CA LYS A 15 22.06 -6.18 7.74
C LYS A 15 21.21 -4.91 7.72
N LEU A 16 20.39 -4.68 8.75
CA LEU A 16 19.63 -3.43 8.88
C LEU A 16 20.55 -2.22 8.97
N LYS A 17 21.62 -2.29 9.77
CA LYS A 17 22.62 -1.23 9.87
C LYS A 17 23.27 -0.97 8.51
N LYS A 18 23.76 -2.01 7.84
CA LYS A 18 24.39 -1.88 6.53
C LYS A 18 23.43 -1.35 5.46
N PHE A 19 22.16 -1.77 5.50
CA PHE A 19 21.14 -1.25 4.61
C PHE A 19 20.94 0.26 4.80
N LYS A 20 20.82 0.74 6.06
CA LYS A 20 20.73 2.17 6.37
C LYS A 20 21.94 2.96 5.85
N GLU A 21 23.15 2.41 5.97
CA GLU A 21 24.37 3.03 5.44
C GLU A 21 24.33 3.12 3.90
N ASN A 22 23.90 2.05 3.23
CA ASN A 22 23.80 2.00 1.77
C ASN A 22 22.83 3.02 1.16
N VAL A 23 21.71 3.30 1.84
CA VAL A 23 20.65 4.20 1.33
C VAL A 23 20.58 5.55 2.07
N ALA A 24 21.63 5.89 2.82
CA ALA A 24 21.69 7.10 3.65
C ALA A 24 21.42 8.39 2.85
N ASP A 25 21.76 8.41 1.56
CA ASP A 25 21.55 9.51 0.63
C ASP A 25 20.07 9.82 0.34
N ILE A 26 19.17 8.85 0.55
CA ILE A 26 17.73 8.97 0.27
C ILE A 26 16.84 8.71 1.49
N LEU A 27 17.42 8.55 2.69
CA LEU A 27 16.64 8.38 3.91
C LEU A 27 15.92 9.68 4.29
N LYS A 28 14.66 9.54 4.72
CA LYS A 28 13.81 10.59 5.27
C LYS A 28 13.46 10.27 6.72
N PRO A 29 13.01 11.25 7.53
CA PRO A 29 12.60 11.01 8.91
C PRO A 29 11.51 9.93 9.06
N GLU A 30 10.61 9.79 8.09
CA GLU A 30 9.57 8.75 8.12
C GLU A 30 10.11 7.31 7.89
N HIS A 31 11.33 7.13 7.38
CA HIS A 31 11.93 5.83 7.05
C HIS A 31 12.50 5.13 8.30
N ASN A 32 11.62 4.76 9.22
CA ASN A 32 11.97 4.07 10.47
C ASN A 32 12.37 2.59 10.25
N ASP A 33 12.87 1.95 11.32
CA ASP A 33 13.36 0.56 11.27
C ASP A 33 12.27 -0.44 10.85
N VAL A 34 11.02 -0.20 11.24
CA VAL A 34 9.88 -1.05 10.85
C VAL A 34 9.70 -1.01 9.34
N LEU A 35 9.70 0.18 8.74
CA LEU A 35 9.62 0.35 7.29
C LEU A 35 10.79 -0.31 6.57
N LEU A 36 12.02 -0.07 7.01
CA LEU A 36 13.21 -0.63 6.36
C LEU A 36 13.26 -2.17 6.47
N LEU A 37 12.80 -2.74 7.59
CA LEU A 37 12.69 -4.18 7.78
C LEU A 37 11.66 -4.81 6.82
N ARG A 38 10.60 -4.09 6.41
CA ARG A 38 9.67 -4.59 5.37
C ARG A 38 10.39 -4.87 4.05
N PHE A 39 11.22 -3.94 3.60
CA PHE A 39 12.02 -4.12 2.36
C PHE A 39 13.04 -5.25 2.51
N LEU A 40 13.69 -5.37 3.67
CA LEU A 40 14.62 -6.46 3.94
C LEU A 40 13.92 -7.82 3.89
N ARG A 41 12.78 -7.98 4.60
CA ARG A 41 12.01 -9.24 4.59
C ARG A 41 11.50 -9.57 3.19
N ALA A 42 11.01 -8.59 2.43
CA ALA A 42 10.52 -8.77 1.06
C ALA A 42 11.58 -9.33 0.09
N ARG A 43 12.87 -9.19 0.41
CA ARG A 43 13.99 -9.74 -0.36
C ARG A 43 14.86 -10.71 0.44
N LYS A 44 14.29 -11.35 1.47
CA LYS A 44 14.99 -12.36 2.30
C LYS A 44 16.32 -11.86 2.85
N PHE A 45 16.39 -10.56 3.18
CA PHE A 45 17.57 -9.84 3.65
C PHE A 45 18.75 -9.87 2.66
N ASP A 46 18.48 -9.88 1.35
CA ASP A 46 19.44 -9.62 0.28
C ASP A 46 19.62 -8.10 0.11
N LEU A 47 20.75 -7.57 0.58
CA LEU A 47 20.99 -6.12 0.63
C LEU A 47 20.93 -5.46 -0.76
N ASN A 48 21.45 -6.11 -1.79
CA ASN A 48 21.50 -5.53 -3.14
C ASN A 48 20.07 -5.42 -3.71
N LYS A 49 19.28 -6.49 -3.58
CA LYS A 49 17.89 -6.48 -4.05
C LYS A 49 17.00 -5.55 -3.22
N THR A 50 17.20 -5.52 -1.90
CA THR A 50 16.50 -4.60 -1.00
C THR A 50 16.78 -3.14 -1.38
N GLU A 51 18.04 -2.79 -1.64
CA GLU A 51 18.42 -1.43 -2.04
C GLU A 51 17.78 -1.02 -3.36
N VAL A 52 17.81 -1.88 -4.39
CA VAL A 52 17.14 -1.62 -5.67
C VAL A 52 15.64 -1.39 -5.47
N MET A 53 14.98 -2.28 -4.72
CA MET A 53 13.54 -2.16 -4.44
C MET A 53 13.20 -0.86 -3.69
N PHE A 54 14.02 -0.46 -2.71
CA PHE A 54 13.79 0.75 -1.93
C PHE A 54 14.01 2.04 -2.74
N ARG A 55 15.08 2.10 -3.54
CA ARG A 55 15.36 3.25 -4.42
C ARG A 55 14.28 3.42 -5.49
N ASN A 56 13.80 2.31 -6.05
CA ASN A 56 12.69 2.31 -6.99
C ASN A 56 11.40 2.81 -6.34
N ASP A 57 11.10 2.38 -5.11
CA ASP A 57 9.93 2.86 -4.36
C ASP A 57 9.99 4.37 -4.11
N VAL A 58 11.12 4.88 -3.60
CA VAL A 58 11.32 6.33 -3.37
C VAL A 58 11.17 7.13 -4.66
N THR A 59 11.69 6.62 -5.77
CA THR A 59 11.57 7.28 -7.09
C THR A 59 10.12 7.28 -7.56
N TRP A 60 9.44 6.14 -7.49
CA TRP A 60 8.04 6.02 -7.90
C TRP A 60 7.11 6.91 -7.06
N ARG A 61 7.31 6.96 -5.74
CA ARG A 61 6.54 7.83 -4.83
C ARG A 61 6.71 9.31 -5.22
N LYS A 62 7.92 9.72 -5.58
CA LYS A 62 8.22 11.08 -6.05
C LYS A 62 7.56 11.39 -7.40
N GLU A 63 7.71 10.51 -8.38
CA GLU A 63 7.15 10.71 -9.73
C GLU A 63 5.62 10.78 -9.75
N ASN A 64 4.97 10.08 -8.82
CA ASN A 64 3.51 10.01 -8.74
C ASN A 64 2.91 10.94 -7.66
N ASN A 65 3.73 11.73 -6.97
CA ASN A 65 3.33 12.62 -5.87
C ASN A 65 2.53 11.90 -4.76
N ILE A 66 2.98 10.69 -4.40
CA ILE A 66 2.27 9.84 -3.44
C ILE A 66 2.30 10.43 -2.03
N ASP A 67 3.45 10.99 -1.63
CA ASP A 67 3.63 11.55 -0.27
C ASP A 67 2.66 12.70 0.06
N THR A 68 2.13 13.40 -0.96
CA THR A 68 1.19 14.51 -0.81
C THR A 68 -0.19 14.20 -1.40
N ILE A 69 -0.47 12.95 -1.76
CA ILE A 69 -1.67 12.62 -2.54
C ILE A 69 -2.97 12.94 -1.79
N LEU A 70 -2.98 12.76 -0.47
CA LEU A 70 -4.15 13.05 0.38
C LEU A 70 -4.50 14.56 0.42
N GLU A 71 -3.53 15.42 0.14
CA GLU A 71 -3.70 16.87 0.15
C GLU A 71 -3.91 17.45 -1.26
N THR A 72 -3.30 16.81 -2.27
CA THR A 72 -3.17 17.38 -3.62
C THR A 72 -4.09 16.74 -4.65
N PHE A 73 -4.63 15.55 -4.38
CA PHE A 73 -5.52 14.85 -5.30
C PHE A 73 -6.96 14.86 -4.78
N GLU A 74 -7.83 15.60 -5.47
CA GLU A 74 -9.26 15.50 -5.24
C GLU A 74 -9.84 14.32 -6.03
N VAL A 75 -10.38 13.34 -5.30
CA VAL A 75 -11.06 12.20 -5.92
C VAL A 75 -12.25 12.71 -6.75
N PRO A 76 -12.35 12.35 -8.06
CA PRO A 76 -13.49 12.74 -8.88
C PRO A 76 -14.83 12.29 -8.28
N GLU A 77 -15.88 13.08 -8.47
CA GLU A 77 -17.19 12.81 -7.86
C GLU A 77 -17.71 11.41 -8.20
N ALA A 78 -17.59 10.99 -9.46
CA ALA A 78 -17.98 9.64 -9.88
C ALA A 78 -17.25 8.53 -9.08
N LEU A 79 -15.97 8.74 -8.74
CA LEU A 79 -15.22 7.79 -7.93
C LEU A 79 -15.57 7.93 -6.44
N LYS A 80 -15.83 9.14 -5.92
CA LYS A 80 -16.34 9.30 -4.54
C LYS A 80 -17.66 8.56 -4.33
N THR A 81 -18.56 8.60 -5.32
CA THR A 81 -19.89 7.98 -5.22
C THR A 81 -19.87 6.47 -5.50
N TYR A 82 -19.11 6.02 -6.50
CA TYR A 82 -19.22 4.65 -7.03
C TYR A 82 -17.99 3.77 -6.81
N TRP A 83 -16.91 4.29 -6.23
CA TRP A 83 -15.78 3.45 -5.84
C TRP A 83 -16.19 2.48 -4.74
N CYS A 84 -15.97 1.19 -4.95
CA CYS A 84 -16.31 0.19 -3.94
C CYS A 84 -15.16 0.06 -2.93
N GLY A 85 -15.50 0.24 -1.66
CA GLY A 85 -14.63 -0.06 -0.55
C GLY A 85 -14.02 1.16 0.14
N GLY A 86 -13.36 0.88 1.25
CA GLY A 86 -12.82 1.93 2.10
C GLY A 86 -12.25 1.42 3.41
N VAL A 87 -11.67 2.36 4.17
CA VAL A 87 -11.07 2.11 5.47
C VAL A 87 -12.16 1.91 6.52
N SER A 88 -12.06 0.81 7.28
CA SER A 88 -13.04 0.39 8.29
C SER A 88 -12.39 0.17 9.66
N GLY A 89 -11.55 1.10 10.09
CA GLY A 89 -10.94 1.09 11.43
C GLY A 89 -9.81 0.07 11.59
N LEU A 90 -9.73 -0.53 12.79
CA LEU A 90 -8.69 -1.49 13.16
C LEU A 90 -9.29 -2.85 13.54
N ASP A 91 -8.58 -3.93 13.23
CA ASP A 91 -8.88 -5.27 13.72
C ASP A 91 -8.49 -5.46 15.21
N LYS A 92 -8.58 -6.70 15.70
CA LYS A 92 -8.26 -7.04 17.09
C LYS A 92 -6.75 -6.97 17.41
N GLU A 93 -5.91 -7.07 16.40
CA GLU A 93 -4.44 -7.05 16.52
C GLU A 93 -3.88 -5.65 16.22
N GLY A 94 -4.72 -4.74 15.74
CA GLY A 94 -4.37 -3.35 15.48
C GLY A 94 -4.10 -3.03 14.02
N HIS A 95 -4.32 -3.94 13.08
CA HIS A 95 -4.11 -3.69 11.66
C HIS A 95 -5.23 -2.83 11.08
N GLY A 96 -4.88 -1.93 10.17
CA GLY A 96 -5.86 -1.14 9.42
C GLY A 96 -6.73 -2.06 8.56
N VAL A 97 -8.04 -1.91 8.64
CA VAL A 97 -9.00 -2.73 7.88
C VAL A 97 -9.44 -1.98 6.64
N TYR A 98 -9.36 -2.63 5.47
CA TYR A 98 -9.97 -2.18 4.22
C TYR A 98 -11.01 -3.19 3.77
N ILE A 99 -12.23 -2.74 3.51
CA ILE A 99 -13.31 -3.60 3.01
C ILE A 99 -13.52 -3.29 1.53
N SER A 100 -13.57 -4.32 0.68
CA SER A 100 -13.74 -4.22 -0.77
C SER A 100 -14.91 -5.09 -1.23
N PRO A 101 -16.11 -4.53 -1.43
CA PRO A 101 -17.29 -5.23 -1.95
C PRO A 101 -17.19 -5.47 -3.46
N MET A 102 -16.39 -6.45 -3.86
CA MET A 102 -16.01 -6.67 -5.25
C MET A 102 -17.18 -7.05 -6.15
N GLY A 103 -18.15 -7.81 -5.65
CA GLY A 103 -19.28 -8.22 -6.48
C GLY A 103 -20.35 -7.14 -6.69
N ASN A 104 -20.25 -6.02 -5.96
CA ASN A 104 -21.07 -4.83 -6.18
C ASN A 104 -20.31 -3.73 -6.96
N PHE A 105 -19.09 -4.02 -7.42
CA PHE A 105 -18.29 -3.08 -8.20
C PHE A 105 -18.79 -3.02 -9.64
N ASP A 106 -19.04 -1.81 -10.16
CA ASP A 106 -19.34 -1.61 -11.59
C ASP A 106 -18.09 -1.18 -12.37
N PRO A 107 -17.28 -2.11 -12.91
CA PRO A 107 -16.08 -1.77 -13.65
C PRO A 107 -16.38 -0.98 -14.94
N LYS A 108 -17.57 -1.14 -15.54
CA LYS A 108 -17.95 -0.41 -16.76
C LYS A 108 -18.30 1.03 -16.42
N GLY A 109 -19.16 1.23 -15.42
CA GLY A 109 -19.52 2.56 -14.93
C GLY A 109 -18.30 3.37 -14.53
N VAL A 110 -17.39 2.77 -13.77
CA VAL A 110 -16.14 3.43 -13.34
C VAL A 110 -15.26 3.79 -14.55
N LEU A 111 -15.02 2.86 -15.48
CA LEU A 111 -14.16 3.12 -16.64
C LEU A 111 -14.76 4.13 -17.63
N TYR A 112 -16.09 4.25 -17.70
CA TYR A 112 -16.75 5.25 -18.54
C TYR A 112 -16.89 6.62 -17.86
N SER A 113 -16.81 6.67 -16.53
CA SER A 113 -17.03 7.91 -15.75
C SER A 113 -15.74 8.58 -15.29
N ALA A 114 -14.60 7.88 -15.34
CA ALA A 114 -13.31 8.41 -14.88
C ALA A 114 -12.16 7.99 -15.78
N LYS A 115 -11.11 8.82 -15.82
CA LYS A 115 -9.87 8.48 -16.52
C LYS A 115 -9.15 7.37 -15.77
N THR A 116 -8.46 6.49 -16.50
CA THR A 116 -7.59 5.47 -15.90
C THR A 116 -6.57 6.06 -14.93
N SER A 117 -6.00 7.23 -15.22
CA SER A 117 -5.07 7.93 -14.32
C SER A 117 -5.72 8.27 -12.98
N ASP A 118 -6.98 8.68 -12.99
CA ASP A 118 -7.70 9.12 -11.80
C ASP A 118 -8.11 7.89 -10.98
N ILE A 119 -8.51 6.80 -11.63
CA ILE A 119 -8.76 5.51 -10.97
C ILE A 119 -7.52 5.01 -10.22
N LEU A 120 -6.35 5.03 -10.86
CA LEU A 120 -5.08 4.63 -10.23
C LEU A 120 -4.74 5.51 -9.04
N LYS A 121 -4.90 6.84 -9.18
CA LYS A 121 -4.67 7.80 -8.09
C LYS A 121 -5.68 7.67 -6.95
N THR A 122 -6.95 7.38 -7.25
CA THR A 122 -7.97 7.11 -6.22
C THR A 122 -7.60 5.90 -5.40
N TYR A 123 -7.14 4.82 -6.02
CA TYR A 123 -6.72 3.65 -5.26
C TYR A 123 -5.44 3.92 -4.44
N ALA A 124 -4.46 4.63 -4.99
CA ALA A 124 -3.28 5.06 -4.21
C ALA A 124 -3.66 5.96 -3.03
N HIS A 125 -4.58 6.91 -3.24
CA HIS A 125 -5.13 7.74 -2.19
C HIS A 125 -5.81 6.90 -1.10
N SER A 126 -6.62 5.91 -1.46
CA SER A 126 -7.25 4.99 -0.50
C SER A 126 -6.23 4.19 0.33
N LEU A 127 -5.11 3.80 -0.24
CA LEU A 127 -4.05 3.10 0.49
C LEU A 127 -3.25 4.02 1.42
N GLU A 128 -2.94 5.24 0.99
CA GLU A 128 -2.29 6.22 1.87
C GLU A 128 -3.22 6.63 3.02
N ASP A 129 -4.53 6.78 2.77
CA ASP A 129 -5.52 7.03 3.82
C ASP A 129 -5.62 5.85 4.79
N LEU A 130 -5.61 4.61 4.30
CA LEU A 130 -5.54 3.41 5.13
C LEU A 130 -4.29 3.43 6.03
N MET A 131 -3.12 3.73 5.45
CA MET A 131 -1.86 3.76 6.19
C MET A 131 -1.82 4.89 7.24
N GLN A 132 -2.31 6.09 6.89
CA GLN A 132 -2.36 7.23 7.82
C GLN A 132 -3.38 7.00 8.93
N SER A 133 -4.57 6.48 8.60
CA SER A 133 -5.59 6.11 9.57
C SER A 133 -5.10 5.01 10.50
N HIS A 134 -4.41 4.00 9.98
CA HIS A 134 -3.78 2.96 10.78
C HIS A 134 -2.74 3.52 11.75
N ALA A 135 -1.83 4.39 11.28
CA ALA A 135 -0.82 5.01 12.13
C ALA A 135 -1.46 5.82 13.26
N ARG A 136 -2.43 6.67 12.93
CA ARG A 136 -3.18 7.50 13.89
C ARG A 136 -3.91 6.65 14.93
N LEU A 137 -4.65 5.62 14.50
CA LEU A 137 -5.42 4.77 15.40
C LEU A 137 -4.51 3.88 16.27
N SER A 138 -3.37 3.45 15.74
CA SER A 138 -2.36 2.70 16.49
C SER A 138 -1.77 3.54 17.62
N GLU A 139 -1.41 4.80 17.33
CA GLU A 139 -0.94 5.76 18.33
C GLU A 139 -1.99 6.02 19.42
N GLN A 140 -3.25 6.28 19.04
CA GLN A 140 -4.35 6.51 19.99
C GLN A 140 -4.59 5.33 20.94
N ARG A 141 -4.32 4.10 20.49
CA ARG A 141 -4.50 2.87 21.28
C ARG A 141 -3.22 2.41 21.99
N GLY A 142 -2.11 3.15 21.85
CA GLY A 142 -0.82 2.77 22.41
C GLY A 142 -0.25 1.48 21.80
N LEU A 143 -0.69 1.12 20.60
CA LEU A 143 -0.19 -0.03 19.86
C LEU A 143 1.19 0.31 19.30
N LYS A 144 2.17 -0.56 19.57
CA LYS A 144 3.54 -0.36 19.11
C LYS A 144 3.82 -1.29 17.94
N HIS A 145 4.42 -0.74 16.90
CA HIS A 145 5.00 -1.48 15.77
C HIS A 145 4.00 -2.38 15.01
N THR A 146 2.72 -2.01 14.97
CA THR A 146 1.76 -2.65 14.07
C THR A 146 2.17 -2.38 12.64
N GLU A 147 2.25 -3.43 11.83
CA GLU A 147 2.56 -3.33 10.42
C GLU A 147 1.64 -4.23 9.62
N GLY A 148 1.24 -3.76 8.43
CA GLY A 148 0.29 -4.47 7.59
C GLY A 148 -1.14 -3.94 7.72
N SER A 149 -2.03 -4.57 6.94
CA SER A 149 -3.43 -4.22 6.82
C SER A 149 -4.24 -5.48 6.57
N LEU A 150 -5.47 -5.52 7.09
CA LEU A 150 -6.44 -6.57 6.78
C LEU A 150 -7.30 -6.11 5.61
N MET A 151 -7.25 -6.81 4.48
CA MET A 151 -8.16 -6.59 3.36
C MET A 151 -9.25 -7.64 3.35
N ILE A 152 -10.51 -7.21 3.44
CA ILE A 152 -11.68 -8.07 3.33
C ILE A 152 -12.25 -7.91 1.93
N PHE A 153 -12.12 -8.94 1.10
CA PHE A 153 -12.75 -8.99 -0.21
C PHE A 153 -14.09 -9.70 -0.09
N ASP A 154 -15.17 -8.92 -0.14
CA ASP A 154 -16.51 -9.47 -0.22
C ASP A 154 -16.83 -9.81 -1.67
N MET A 155 -17.06 -11.09 -1.90
CA MET A 155 -17.27 -11.68 -3.22
C MET A 155 -18.74 -12.01 -3.47
N GLU A 156 -19.65 -11.64 -2.56
CA GLU A 156 -21.08 -11.73 -2.80
C GLU A 156 -21.44 -10.92 -4.06
N ASN A 157 -22.30 -11.49 -4.92
CA ASN A 157 -22.67 -10.96 -6.25
C ASN A 157 -21.58 -10.94 -7.33
N LEU A 158 -20.39 -11.50 -7.06
CA LEU A 158 -19.40 -11.66 -8.11
C LEU A 158 -19.95 -12.57 -9.22
N GLY A 159 -19.83 -12.11 -10.47
CA GLY A 159 -20.33 -12.82 -11.64
C GLY A 159 -19.57 -12.49 -12.92
N VAL A 160 -19.89 -13.18 -14.00
CA VAL A 160 -19.18 -13.11 -15.30
C VAL A 160 -19.08 -11.70 -15.90
N HIS A 161 -19.96 -10.78 -15.52
CA HIS A 161 -19.91 -9.38 -15.97
C HIS A 161 -18.68 -8.63 -15.45
N HIS A 162 -18.11 -9.05 -14.32
CA HIS A 162 -16.83 -8.54 -13.79
C HIS A 162 -15.63 -9.01 -14.61
N LEU A 163 -15.77 -10.08 -15.41
CA LEU A 163 -14.70 -10.61 -16.27
C LEU A 163 -14.58 -9.88 -17.61
N TRP A 164 -15.24 -8.73 -17.75
CA TRP A 164 -15.07 -7.87 -18.91
C TRP A 164 -13.61 -7.43 -19.01
N LYS A 165 -12.96 -7.74 -20.15
CA LYS A 165 -11.51 -7.59 -20.33
C LYS A 165 -10.94 -6.22 -19.90
N PRO A 166 -11.50 -5.07 -20.30
CA PRO A 166 -11.04 -3.77 -19.82
C PRO A 166 -11.12 -3.61 -18.30
N GLY A 167 -12.15 -4.16 -17.66
CA GLY A 167 -12.32 -4.23 -16.21
C GLY A 167 -11.23 -5.05 -15.52
N ILE A 168 -10.88 -6.21 -16.09
CA ILE A 168 -9.75 -7.01 -15.62
C ILE A 168 -8.43 -6.25 -15.82
N ASP A 169 -8.22 -5.65 -16.99
CA ASP A 169 -6.99 -4.95 -17.33
C ASP A 169 -6.76 -3.75 -16.37
N ILE A 170 -7.81 -3.02 -15.96
CA ILE A 170 -7.68 -1.96 -14.94
C ILE A 170 -7.38 -2.54 -13.55
N PHE A 171 -8.05 -3.62 -13.13
CA PHE A 171 -7.78 -4.27 -11.85
C PHE A 171 -6.33 -4.77 -11.75
N LEU A 172 -5.80 -5.35 -12.82
CA LEU A 172 -4.40 -5.76 -12.91
C LEU A 172 -3.45 -4.56 -12.88
N LYS A 173 -3.77 -3.47 -13.60
CA LYS A 173 -2.98 -2.23 -13.56
C LYS A 173 -2.94 -1.63 -12.17
N VAL A 174 -4.07 -1.59 -11.46
CA VAL A 174 -4.18 -1.13 -10.08
C VAL A 174 -3.27 -1.95 -9.17
N THR A 175 -3.31 -3.29 -9.31
CA THR A 175 -2.44 -4.20 -8.57
C THR A 175 -0.95 -3.93 -8.87
N ILE A 176 -0.59 -3.81 -10.14
CA ILE A 176 0.81 -3.54 -10.55
C ILE A 176 1.25 -2.12 -10.17
N PHE A 177 0.36 -1.13 -10.18
CA PHE A 177 0.72 0.25 -9.86
C PHE A 177 1.28 0.39 -8.45
N ILE A 178 0.83 -0.46 -7.52
CA ILE A 178 1.26 -0.42 -6.11
C ILE A 178 2.30 -1.49 -5.78
N TYR A 179 2.21 -2.67 -6.38
CA TYR A 179 3.17 -3.76 -6.12
C TYR A 179 4.30 -3.85 -7.15
N GLY A 180 4.22 -3.06 -8.22
CA GLY A 180 5.11 -3.10 -9.38
C GLY A 180 6.26 -2.09 -9.34
N CYS A 181 6.66 -1.64 -8.15
CA CYS A 181 8.06 -1.26 -7.94
C CYS A 181 8.91 -2.45 -8.44
N PRO A 182 9.75 -2.28 -9.49
CA PRO A 182 10.38 -3.39 -10.20
C PRO A 182 11.10 -4.29 -9.20
N SER A 183 10.67 -5.55 -9.17
CA SER A 183 11.05 -6.48 -8.12
C SER A 183 12.47 -6.96 -8.23
#